data_AF-A0AAV9U4P9-F1
#
_entry.id   AF-A0AAV9U4P9-F1
#
_cell.length_a   1.000
_cell.length_b   1.000
_cell.length_c   1.000
_cell.angle_alpha   90.00
_cell.angle_beta   90.00
_cell.angle_gamma   90.00
#
_symmetry.space_group_name_H-M   'P 1'
#
loop_
_entity.id
_entity.type
_entity.pdbx_description
1 polymer ?
#
loop_
_entity_poly.entity_id
_entity_poly.type
_entity_poly.pdbx_seq_one_letter_code
_entity_poly.pdbx_strand_id
1 'polypeptide(L)'
;MSFQTPFLQARERHPIYYTKSLQYLDELSILNHPEKHVLAALLDYTTNPNLLTGFRFLTGEQLKELAVVAVVGLLELRGKDIRSNRDNQGGGIGELRELEGLSGNEEEDVMDISLGSSLLDTLGAAEPPQSPPEPPIIGPPYLPEHMATSCKRREGHRCALTGFGGFIETARLFPHETFNLPPSKPEALLTWRFLSILLGEALKTQLLRELTSPETGIHTSSNGINFNLDYAQTFHCGKFGFIPCKESKNPDYLDVELRHYVNIDKMNSVDGAWPQDPNQQYEFNEDGVGCRILLPAESHHQIKNGDIIRLASAEAGLPLPSIFLLFWHQYLWRILGVAGLWRVGGEDFHNMNCGGGQRINIFEMWSNCRSLDTYTAVPPRDKKWWKRYLASEVEFAKGMTRWYQFVADIGGDSDSSSGKESEG
;
A
#
# COMPACT_ATOMS: atom_id res chain seq x y z
N MET A 1 0.03 -25.99 7.37
CA MET A 1 0.60 -24.98 8.29
C MET A 1 0.41 -23.64 7.63
N SER A 2 -0.21 -22.67 8.31
CA SER A 2 -0.35 -21.31 7.79
C SER A 2 1.01 -20.61 7.78
N PHE A 3 1.32 -19.85 6.74
CA PHE A 3 2.50 -18.99 6.75
C PHE A 3 2.42 -17.96 7.88
N GLN A 4 3.55 -17.67 8.51
CA GLN A 4 3.67 -16.56 9.44
C GLN A 4 4.16 -15.33 8.68
N THR A 5 3.57 -14.17 8.96
CA THR A 5 4.04 -12.92 8.37
C THR A 5 5.47 -12.62 8.82
N PRO A 6 6.37 -12.19 7.93
CA PRO A 6 7.71 -11.75 8.32
C PRO A 6 7.67 -10.37 9.02
N PHE A 7 6.57 -9.63 8.90
CA PHE A 7 6.40 -8.28 9.46
C PHE A 7 5.87 -8.31 10.91
N LEU A 8 6.60 -8.99 11.80
CA LEU A 8 6.24 -9.06 13.22
C LEU A 8 6.49 -7.72 13.92
N GLN A 9 5.45 -7.16 14.53
CA GLN A 9 5.47 -5.82 15.11
C GLN A 9 6.30 -5.79 16.39
N ALA A 10 7.19 -4.81 16.53
CA ALA A 10 8.09 -4.68 17.68
C ALA A 10 7.33 -4.54 19.01
N ARG A 11 6.10 -3.99 18.99
CA ARG A 11 5.24 -3.84 20.17
C ARG A 11 4.86 -5.16 20.85
N GLU A 12 4.82 -6.27 20.10
CA GLU A 12 4.51 -7.59 20.66
C GLU A 12 5.63 -8.08 21.59
N ARG A 13 6.88 -7.73 21.26
CA ARG A 13 8.07 -8.08 22.06
C ARG A 13 8.39 -7.04 23.13
N HIS A 14 7.97 -5.79 22.90
CA HIS A 14 8.31 -4.64 23.76
C HIS A 14 7.08 -3.80 24.16
N PRO A 15 6.05 -4.40 24.79
CA PRO A 15 4.77 -3.72 25.07
C PRO A 15 4.89 -2.54 26.04
N ILE A 16 5.87 -2.57 26.95
CA ILE A 16 6.15 -1.48 27.90
C ILE A 16 6.68 -0.25 27.18
N TYR A 17 7.63 -0.42 26.26
CA TYR A 17 8.19 0.68 25.48
C TYR A 17 7.12 1.30 24.60
N TYR A 18 6.33 0.46 23.91
CA TYR A 18 5.18 0.90 23.15
C TYR A 18 4.20 1.76 23.97
N THR A 19 3.77 1.28 25.14
CA THR A 19 2.85 2.04 26.00
C THR A 19 3.42 3.40 26.39
N LYS A 20 4.71 3.46 26.76
CA LYS A 20 5.40 4.70 27.12
C LYS A 20 5.53 5.66 25.94
N SER A 21 5.86 5.15 24.75
CA SER A 21 5.99 5.97 23.54
C SER A 21 4.68 6.64 23.16
N LEU A 22 3.54 5.97 23.39
CA LEU A 22 2.23 6.55 23.15
C LEU A 22 1.86 7.61 24.19
N GLN A 23 2.11 7.35 25.48
CA GLN A 23 1.90 8.36 26.52
C GLN A 23 2.72 9.62 26.24
N TYR A 24 3.98 9.45 25.85
CA TYR A 24 4.84 10.55 25.43
C TYR A 24 4.26 11.30 24.22
N LEU A 25 3.82 10.59 23.18
CA LEU A 25 3.19 11.18 22.00
C LEU A 25 1.95 12.02 22.35
N ASP A 26 1.18 11.56 23.32
CA ASP A 26 -0.05 12.22 23.78
C ASP A 26 0.25 13.56 24.44
N GLU A 27 1.28 13.59 25.28
CA GLU A 27 1.71 14.74 26.09
C GLU A 27 2.36 15.87 25.26
N LEU A 28 2.84 15.58 24.05
CA LEU A 28 3.52 16.56 23.20
C LEU A 28 2.55 17.55 22.57
N SER A 29 2.48 18.78 23.07
CA SER A 29 1.63 19.84 22.52
C SER A 29 2.13 20.42 21.19
N ILE A 30 3.41 20.19 20.86
CA ILE A 30 4.04 20.70 19.64
C ILE A 30 3.58 19.97 18.38
N LEU A 31 3.07 18.75 18.54
CA LEU A 31 2.55 17.93 17.44
C LEU A 31 1.06 18.15 17.29
N ASN A 32 0.62 18.32 16.05
CA ASN A 32 -0.80 18.39 15.72
C ASN A 32 -1.44 16.99 15.72
N HIS A 33 -2.78 16.95 15.62
CA HIS A 33 -3.52 15.69 15.63
C HIS A 33 -3.14 14.73 14.48
N PRO A 34 -3.06 15.18 13.21
CA PRO A 34 -2.59 14.34 12.11
C PRO A 34 -1.20 13.72 12.31
N GLU A 35 -0.22 14.52 12.77
CA GLU A 35 1.14 14.05 13.06
C GLU A 35 1.13 12.95 14.12
N LYS A 36 0.43 13.18 15.24
CA LYS A 36 0.24 12.16 16.29
C LYS A 36 -0.41 10.89 15.75
N HIS A 37 -1.35 11.02 14.82
CA HIS A 37 -2.05 9.89 14.24
C HIS A 37 -1.11 9.02 13.37
N VAL A 38 -0.33 9.65 12.49
CA VAL A 38 0.67 8.96 11.67
C VAL A 38 1.73 8.31 12.55
N LEU A 39 2.29 9.03 13.53
CA LEU A 39 3.29 8.49 14.45
C LEU A 39 2.75 7.32 15.29
N ALA A 40 1.49 7.37 15.72
CA ALA A 40 0.85 6.25 16.39
C ALA A 40 0.72 5.02 15.47
N ALA A 41 0.40 5.21 14.19
CA ALA A 41 0.38 4.13 13.20
C ALA A 41 1.77 3.51 13.00
N LEU A 42 2.83 4.34 12.98
CA LEU A 42 4.21 3.84 12.92
C LEU A 42 4.56 2.99 14.14
N LEU A 43 4.24 3.45 15.35
CA LEU A 43 4.48 2.69 16.57
C LEU A 43 3.67 1.39 16.62
N ASP A 44 2.48 1.38 16.04
CA ASP A 44 1.62 0.20 15.98
C ASP A 44 2.19 -0.88 15.07
N TYR A 45 2.80 -0.50 13.95
CA TYR A 45 3.19 -1.44 12.91
C TYR A 45 4.69 -1.64 12.75
N THR A 46 5.53 -0.76 13.27
CA THR A 46 6.98 -0.87 13.12
C THR A 46 7.50 -2.24 13.56
N THR A 47 8.33 -2.83 12.71
CA THR A 47 9.08 -4.04 13.02
C THR A 47 10.47 -3.70 13.57
N ASN A 48 10.83 -2.40 13.59
CA ASN A 48 12.10 -1.90 14.08
C ASN A 48 12.07 -1.66 15.60
N PRO A 49 12.77 -2.48 16.42
CA PRO A 49 12.81 -2.29 17.87
C PRO A 49 13.55 -1.01 18.27
N ASN A 50 14.46 -0.48 17.44
CA ASN A 50 15.19 0.76 17.75
C ASN A 50 14.27 1.96 17.66
N LEU A 51 13.36 2.01 16.68
CA LEU A 51 12.33 3.05 16.64
C LEU A 51 11.51 3.03 17.92
N LEU A 52 11.03 1.85 18.33
CA LEU A 52 10.16 1.72 19.49
C LEU A 52 10.84 2.10 20.81
N THR A 53 12.09 1.67 21.01
CA THR A 53 12.86 1.96 22.24
C THR A 53 13.43 3.37 22.25
N GLY A 54 13.78 3.90 21.07
CA GLY A 54 14.33 5.24 20.85
C GLY A 54 13.30 6.37 20.84
N PHE A 55 12.03 6.08 20.53
CA PHE A 55 10.99 7.09 20.24
C PHE A 55 10.88 8.20 21.29
N ARG A 56 10.91 7.84 22.58
CA ARG A 56 10.80 8.78 23.71
C ARG A 56 11.98 9.74 23.89
N PHE A 57 13.08 9.48 23.20
CA PHE A 57 14.27 10.32 23.21
C PHE A 57 14.31 11.28 22.03
N LEU A 58 13.39 11.14 21.07
CA LEU A 58 13.24 12.08 19.96
C LEU A 58 12.64 13.39 20.47
N THR A 59 13.22 14.50 20.02
CA THR A 59 12.71 15.84 20.28
C THR A 59 11.40 16.07 19.51
N GLY A 60 10.65 17.11 19.90
CA GLY A 60 9.41 17.47 19.22
C GLY A 60 9.59 17.75 17.71
N GLU A 61 10.70 18.40 17.33
CA GLU A 61 11.03 18.68 15.93
C GLU A 61 11.41 17.41 15.17
N GLN A 62 12.21 16.51 15.77
CA GLN A 62 12.50 15.20 15.18
C GLN A 62 11.23 14.37 14.99
N LEU A 63 10.25 14.46 15.88
CA LEU A 63 8.97 13.77 15.71
C LEU A 63 8.13 14.34 14.56
N LYS A 64 8.17 15.66 14.31
CA LYS A 64 7.57 16.25 13.12
C LYS A 64 8.26 15.76 11.85
N GLU A 65 9.59 15.78 11.84
CA GLU A 65 10.41 15.25 10.74
C GLU A 65 10.03 13.79 10.45
N LEU A 66 9.89 12.96 11.49
CA LEU A 66 9.49 11.55 11.35
C LEU A 66 8.08 11.41 10.76
N ALA A 67 7.15 12.27 11.18
CA ALA A 67 5.79 12.28 10.63
C ALA A 67 5.79 12.63 9.13
N VAL A 68 6.58 13.62 8.71
CA VAL A 68 6.72 14.02 7.30
C VAL A 68 7.34 12.88 6.48
N VAL A 69 8.47 12.33 6.92
CA VAL A 69 9.15 11.20 6.27
C VAL A 69 8.18 10.03 6.08
N ALA A 70 7.38 9.72 7.10
CA ALA A 70 6.39 8.66 7.04
C ALA A 70 5.25 8.93 6.07
N VAL A 71 4.72 10.15 6.02
CA VAL A 71 3.67 10.51 5.06
C VAL A 71 4.18 10.39 3.63
N VAL A 72 5.33 10.98 3.32
CA VAL A 72 5.93 10.91 1.98
C VAL A 72 6.17 9.45 1.58
N GLY A 73 6.85 8.68 2.44
CA GLY A 73 7.14 7.28 2.16
C GLY A 73 5.89 6.43 1.96
N LEU A 74 4.86 6.62 2.79
CA LEU A 74 3.60 5.89 2.65
C LEU A 74 2.82 6.28 1.39
N LEU A 75 2.81 7.57 1.02
CA LEU A 75 2.12 8.04 -0.18
C LEU A 75 2.82 7.58 -1.46
N GLU A 76 4.14 7.58 -1.49
CA GLU A 76 4.91 7.06 -2.63
C GLU A 76 4.76 5.53 -2.73
N LEU A 77 4.84 4.79 -1.62
CA LEU A 77 4.63 3.32 -1.61
C LEU A 77 3.19 2.91 -1.94
N ARG A 78 2.22 3.83 -1.85
CA ARG A 78 0.86 3.59 -2.34
C ARG A 78 0.80 3.48 -3.87
N GLY A 79 1.75 4.12 -4.57
CA GLY A 79 1.75 4.24 -6.04
C GLY A 79 0.85 5.38 -6.56
N LYS A 80 1.26 5.98 -7.69
CA LYS A 80 0.56 7.10 -8.36
C LYS A 80 -0.50 6.64 -9.38
N ASP A 81 -0.56 5.35 -9.70
CA ASP A 81 -1.39 4.77 -10.78
C ASP A 81 -2.91 4.95 -10.65
N ILE A 82 -3.41 5.47 -9.52
CA ILE A 82 -4.84 5.77 -9.37
C ILE A 82 -5.25 7.01 -10.18
N ARG A 83 -4.32 7.93 -10.51
CA ARG A 83 -4.66 9.20 -11.17
C ARG A 83 -4.61 9.16 -12.70
N SER A 84 -3.67 8.44 -13.31
CA SER A 84 -3.40 8.49 -14.75
C SER A 84 -4.39 7.72 -15.64
N ASN A 85 -5.14 6.76 -15.08
CA ASN A 85 -6.05 5.92 -15.88
C ASN A 85 -7.43 6.54 -16.17
N ARG A 86 -7.75 7.70 -15.58
CA ARG A 86 -9.01 8.43 -15.89
C ARG A 86 -8.89 9.32 -17.12
N ASP A 87 -7.72 9.87 -17.40
CA ASP A 87 -7.55 10.83 -18.51
C ASP A 87 -7.55 10.16 -19.90
N ASN A 88 -7.43 8.83 -19.95
CA ASN A 88 -7.48 8.06 -21.20
C ASN A 88 -8.83 7.42 -21.52
N GLN A 89 -9.86 7.56 -20.67
CA GLN A 89 -11.23 7.18 -21.05
C GLN A 89 -11.97 8.37 -21.63
N GLY A 90 -11.64 8.66 -22.90
CA GLY A 90 -12.32 9.66 -23.71
C GLY A 90 -13.83 9.45 -23.78
N GLY A 91 -14.57 10.45 -23.32
CA GLY A 91 -16.02 10.43 -23.27
C GLY A 91 -16.68 11.74 -22.86
N GLY A 92 -16.29 12.85 -23.50
CA GLY A 92 -17.19 14.01 -23.69
C GLY A 92 -17.02 15.21 -22.77
N ILE A 93 -16.76 16.36 -23.43
CA ILE A 93 -17.06 17.74 -23.00
C ILE A 93 -16.17 18.21 -21.84
N GLY A 94 -14.99 18.79 -22.06
CA GLY A 94 -14.83 20.06 -22.78
C GLY A 94 -14.74 21.22 -21.79
N GLU A 95 -13.83 21.17 -20.79
CA GLU A 95 -13.56 22.35 -19.92
C GLU A 95 -12.27 22.23 -19.06
N LEU A 96 -11.26 21.47 -19.50
CA LEU A 96 -10.00 21.29 -18.74
C LEU A 96 -8.76 21.30 -19.63
N ARG A 97 -8.74 22.17 -20.65
CA ARG A 97 -7.61 22.36 -21.57
C ARG A 97 -6.85 23.69 -21.41
N GLU A 98 -7.14 24.47 -20.37
CA GLU A 98 -6.45 25.75 -20.16
C GLU A 98 -5.30 25.72 -19.13
N LEU A 99 -4.86 24.54 -18.65
CA LEU A 99 -3.73 24.43 -17.72
C LEU A 99 -2.47 23.74 -18.27
N GLU A 100 -2.45 23.27 -19.51
CA GLU A 100 -1.25 22.68 -20.15
C GLU A 100 -0.48 23.69 -21.02
N GLY A 101 -0.41 24.93 -20.54
CA GLY A 101 0.07 26.08 -21.31
C GLY A 101 1.20 26.87 -20.67
N LEU A 102 1.98 26.34 -19.72
CA LEU A 102 3.16 27.04 -19.18
C LEU A 102 4.26 26.02 -18.82
N SER A 103 5.04 25.64 -19.83
CA SER A 103 6.40 25.12 -19.62
C SER A 103 7.33 26.32 -19.51
N GLY A 104 7.43 26.88 -18.31
CA GLY A 104 8.45 27.83 -17.89
C GLY A 104 9.46 27.10 -17.00
N ASN A 105 10.73 27.47 -17.10
CA ASN A 105 11.79 26.93 -16.23
C ASN A 105 11.47 27.28 -14.76
N GLU A 106 11.10 26.28 -13.96
CA GLU A 106 10.87 26.40 -12.52
C GLU A 106 12.17 26.06 -11.77
N GLU A 107 12.60 26.96 -10.89
CA GLU A 107 13.60 26.66 -9.87
C GLU A 107 12.99 25.64 -8.91
N GLU A 108 13.56 24.43 -8.87
CA GLU A 108 13.15 23.38 -7.94
C GLU A 108 13.17 23.93 -6.51
N ASP A 109 12.01 24.02 -5.87
CA ASP A 109 11.92 24.26 -4.43
C ASP A 109 12.53 23.02 -3.75
N VAL A 110 13.81 23.12 -3.40
CA VAL A 110 14.63 21.98 -3.00
C VAL A 110 14.11 21.46 -1.65
N MET A 111 13.33 20.39 -1.69
CA MET A 111 13.03 19.59 -0.52
C MET A 111 14.36 19.22 0.17
N ASP A 112 14.54 19.64 1.43
CA ASP A 112 15.82 19.53 2.12
C ASP A 112 16.26 18.05 2.21
N ILE A 113 17.31 17.71 1.48
CA ILE A 113 17.93 16.38 1.43
C ILE A 113 18.42 15.93 2.82
N SER A 114 18.53 16.86 3.79
CA SER A 114 18.86 16.55 5.19
C SER A 114 17.70 15.94 6.00
N LEU A 115 16.45 16.04 5.51
CA LEU A 115 15.25 15.59 6.23
C LEU A 115 15.26 14.07 6.43
N GLY A 116 15.35 13.61 7.67
CA GLY A 116 15.40 12.21 8.07
C GLY A 116 16.81 11.74 8.43
N SER A 117 17.87 12.47 8.09
CA SER A 117 19.24 12.07 8.43
C SER A 117 19.47 12.07 9.95
N SER A 118 18.97 13.12 10.63
CA SER A 118 19.09 13.26 12.09
C SER A 118 18.38 12.11 12.83
N LEU A 119 17.29 11.62 12.24
CA LEU A 119 16.51 10.48 12.75
C LEU A 119 17.26 9.17 12.59
N LEU A 120 17.89 8.95 11.44
CA LEU A 120 18.65 7.74 11.19
C LEU A 120 19.82 7.62 12.17
N ASP A 121 20.57 8.71 12.38
CA ASP A 121 21.65 8.76 13.37
C ASP A 121 21.13 8.47 14.79
N THR A 122 20.03 9.11 15.19
CA THR A 122 19.46 8.94 16.53
C THR A 122 18.92 7.52 16.76
N LEU A 123 18.36 6.90 15.73
CA LEU A 123 17.79 5.56 15.79
C LEU A 123 18.82 4.45 15.48
N GLY A 124 20.08 4.82 15.20
CA GLY A 124 21.14 3.89 14.82
C GLY A 124 20.84 3.13 13.53
N ALA A 125 20.11 3.74 12.61
CA ALA A 125 19.81 3.20 11.30
C ALA A 125 20.85 3.67 10.29
N ALA A 126 21.24 2.79 9.37
CA ALA A 126 22.18 3.16 8.31
C ALA A 126 21.50 4.08 7.29
N GLU A 127 22.22 5.09 6.83
CA GLU A 127 21.83 5.89 5.68
C GLU A 127 21.57 4.95 4.48
N PRO A 128 20.44 5.09 3.77
CA PRO A 128 20.25 4.34 2.53
C PRO A 128 21.40 4.67 1.56
N PRO A 129 21.80 3.71 0.70
CA PRO A 129 22.76 4.02 -0.35
C PRO A 129 22.24 5.21 -1.19
N GLN A 130 23.12 6.16 -1.49
CA GLN A 130 22.75 7.38 -2.25
C GLN A 130 22.26 7.07 -3.67
N SER A 131 22.50 5.85 -4.15
CA SER A 131 21.83 5.28 -5.31
C SER A 131 20.88 4.15 -4.85
N PRO A 132 19.63 4.08 -5.35
CA PRO A 132 18.88 2.85 -5.24
C PRO A 132 19.73 1.72 -5.80
N PRO A 133 19.67 0.53 -5.20
CA PRO A 133 20.40 -0.62 -5.69
C PRO A 133 20.07 -0.81 -7.16
N GLU A 134 21.11 -0.79 -8.00
CA GLU A 134 20.94 -0.95 -9.43
C GLU A 134 20.10 -2.21 -9.67
N PRO A 135 18.98 -2.12 -10.43
CA PRO A 135 18.29 -3.32 -10.84
C PRO A 135 19.33 -4.21 -11.51
N PRO A 136 19.37 -5.52 -11.20
CA PRO A 136 20.40 -6.36 -11.75
C PRO A 136 20.36 -6.26 -13.27
N ILE A 137 21.54 -6.20 -13.90
CA ILE A 137 21.67 -6.16 -15.36
C ILE A 137 21.24 -7.54 -15.88
N ILE A 138 19.93 -7.75 -16.04
CA ILE A 138 19.35 -8.97 -16.56
C ILE A 138 18.88 -8.66 -17.97
N GLY A 139 19.67 -9.03 -18.97
CA GLY A 139 19.24 -9.09 -20.37
C GLY A 139 18.62 -7.80 -20.94
N PRO A 140 17.94 -7.87 -22.11
CA PRO A 140 17.30 -6.70 -22.72
C PRO A 140 16.26 -6.10 -21.75
N PRO A 141 15.90 -4.80 -21.89
CA PRO A 141 15.05 -4.11 -20.92
C PRO A 141 13.78 -4.91 -20.67
N TYR A 142 13.55 -5.31 -19.42
CA TYR A 142 12.30 -5.90 -18.98
C TYR A 142 11.21 -4.84 -19.12
N LEU A 143 10.57 -4.79 -20.28
CA LEU A 143 9.42 -3.93 -20.52
C LEU A 143 8.30 -4.37 -19.56
N PRO A 144 7.58 -3.43 -18.90
CA PRO A 144 6.42 -3.73 -18.07
C PRO A 144 5.39 -4.65 -18.74
N GLU A 145 5.31 -4.61 -20.08
CA GLU A 145 4.50 -5.48 -20.92
C GLU A 145 4.85 -6.98 -20.77
N HIS A 146 6.12 -7.32 -20.53
CA HIS A 146 6.54 -8.70 -20.31
C HIS A 146 6.04 -9.26 -18.97
N MET A 147 6.05 -8.46 -17.91
CA MET A 147 5.51 -8.84 -16.61
C MET A 147 4.01 -9.11 -16.71
N ALA A 148 3.25 -8.17 -17.25
CA ALA A 148 1.80 -8.29 -17.38
C ALA A 148 1.40 -9.48 -18.28
N THR A 149 2.12 -9.69 -19.38
CA THR A 149 1.91 -10.84 -20.25
C THR A 149 2.21 -12.16 -19.54
N SER A 150 3.28 -12.22 -18.75
CA SER A 150 3.65 -13.42 -17.99
C SER A 150 2.62 -13.73 -16.89
N CYS A 151 2.11 -12.71 -16.18
CA CYS A 151 1.01 -12.89 -15.24
C CYS A 151 -0.23 -13.44 -15.95
N LYS A 152 -0.61 -12.88 -17.11
CA LYS A 152 -1.77 -13.34 -17.90
C LYS A 152 -1.63 -14.80 -18.31
N ARG A 153 -0.44 -15.22 -18.77
CA ARG A 153 -0.17 -16.62 -19.12
C ARG A 153 -0.25 -17.54 -17.91
N ARG A 154 0.38 -17.17 -16.79
CA ARG A 154 0.32 -17.93 -15.53
C ARG A 154 -1.12 -18.20 -15.09
N GLU A 155 -2.00 -17.21 -15.19
CA GLU A 155 -3.40 -17.33 -14.76
C GLU A 155 -4.36 -17.78 -15.87
N GLY A 156 -3.84 -18.18 -17.05
CA GLY A 156 -4.64 -18.66 -18.17
C GLY A 156 -5.58 -17.61 -18.77
N HIS A 157 -5.16 -16.35 -18.77
CA HIS A 157 -5.94 -15.17 -19.20
C HIS A 157 -7.27 -15.03 -18.44
N ARG A 158 -7.23 -15.25 -17.13
CA ARG A 158 -8.40 -15.12 -16.23
C ARG A 158 -8.07 -14.23 -15.04
N CYS A 159 -9.10 -13.66 -14.47
CA CYS A 159 -9.04 -12.99 -13.18
C CYS A 159 -8.76 -14.03 -12.08
N ALA A 160 -7.71 -13.81 -11.30
CA ALA A 160 -7.34 -14.68 -10.18
C ALA A 160 -8.49 -14.80 -9.15
N LEU A 161 -9.20 -13.69 -8.89
CA LEU A 161 -10.30 -13.62 -7.93
C LEU A 161 -11.55 -14.37 -8.42
N THR A 162 -12.01 -14.15 -9.65
CA THR A 162 -13.33 -14.64 -10.10
C THR A 162 -13.27 -15.83 -11.04
N GLY A 163 -12.13 -16.08 -11.70
CA GLY A 163 -11.99 -17.05 -12.79
C GLY A 163 -12.58 -16.60 -14.13
N PHE A 164 -13.24 -15.44 -14.18
CA PHE A 164 -13.76 -14.87 -15.42
C PHE A 164 -12.63 -14.36 -16.33
N GLY A 165 -12.86 -14.47 -17.65
CA GLY A 165 -12.02 -13.84 -18.67
C GLY A 165 -12.42 -12.37 -18.89
N GLY A 166 -11.86 -11.75 -19.93
CA GLY A 166 -12.23 -10.40 -20.39
C GLY A 166 -11.09 -9.38 -20.28
N PHE A 167 -11.44 -8.14 -19.98
CA PHE A 167 -10.47 -7.06 -19.75
C PHE A 167 -9.75 -7.28 -18.42
N ILE A 168 -8.55 -7.84 -18.53
CA ILE A 168 -7.72 -8.25 -17.41
C ILE A 168 -6.51 -7.33 -17.29
N GLU A 169 -6.32 -6.82 -16.08
CA GLU A 169 -5.22 -5.95 -15.67
C GLU A 169 -4.39 -6.66 -14.60
N THR A 170 -3.06 -6.51 -14.68
CA THR A 170 -2.13 -7.05 -13.71
C THR A 170 -1.95 -6.04 -12.59
N ALA A 171 -2.50 -6.32 -11.41
CA ALA A 171 -2.25 -5.52 -10.23
C ALA A 171 -0.93 -5.92 -9.58
N ARG A 172 -0.10 -4.92 -9.28
CA ARG A 172 1.21 -5.09 -8.65
C ARG A 172 1.09 -5.27 -7.14
N LEU A 173 1.96 -6.11 -6.56
CA LEU A 173 2.08 -6.29 -5.11
C LEU A 173 2.96 -5.21 -4.46
N PHE A 174 4.03 -4.80 -5.16
CA PHE A 174 4.89 -3.68 -4.83
C PHE A 174 4.88 -2.65 -5.98
N PRO A 175 4.71 -1.35 -5.69
CA PRO A 175 4.69 -0.30 -6.72
C PRO A 175 6.05 -0.19 -7.42
N HIS A 176 6.04 -0.31 -8.75
CA HIS A 176 7.26 -0.24 -9.54
C HIS A 176 7.85 1.19 -9.56
N GLU A 177 6.97 2.18 -9.53
CA GLU A 177 7.29 3.61 -9.61
C GLU A 177 8.22 4.00 -8.47
N THR A 178 7.90 3.58 -7.25
CA THR A 178 8.64 3.91 -6.03
C THR A 178 10.07 3.36 -6.05
N PHE A 179 10.26 2.16 -6.60
CA PHE A 179 11.59 1.55 -6.69
C PHE A 179 12.46 2.19 -7.77
N ASN A 180 11.84 2.69 -8.85
CA ASN A 180 12.54 3.25 -10.01
C ASN A 180 12.57 4.79 -10.03
N LEU A 181 12.21 5.44 -8.92
CA LEU A 181 12.43 6.88 -8.81
C LEU A 181 13.94 7.18 -8.93
N PRO A 182 14.33 8.19 -9.72
CA PRO A 182 15.72 8.61 -9.80
C PRO A 182 16.26 8.93 -8.39
N PRO A 183 17.49 8.52 -8.04
CA PRO A 183 18.11 8.87 -6.76
C PRO A 183 18.16 10.38 -6.48
N SER A 184 18.11 11.20 -7.53
CA SER A 184 18.07 12.66 -7.40
C SER A 184 16.74 13.20 -6.88
N LYS A 185 15.67 12.39 -6.86
CA LYS A 185 14.35 12.82 -6.36
C LYS A 185 14.29 12.70 -4.84
N PRO A 186 14.00 13.79 -4.11
CA PRO A 186 13.90 13.75 -2.65
C PRO A 186 12.90 12.71 -2.13
N GLU A 187 11.78 12.49 -2.83
CA GLU A 187 10.75 11.53 -2.42
C GLU A 187 11.28 10.09 -2.42
N ALA A 188 12.18 9.76 -3.34
CA ALA A 188 12.82 8.45 -3.39
C ALA A 188 13.67 8.23 -2.13
N LEU A 189 14.51 9.21 -1.80
CA LEU A 189 15.36 9.18 -0.62
C LEU A 189 14.52 9.08 0.66
N LEU A 190 13.51 9.94 0.82
CA LEU A 190 12.62 9.95 1.98
C LEU A 190 11.85 8.64 2.13
N THR A 191 11.42 8.03 1.02
CA THR A 191 10.77 6.71 1.04
C THR A 191 11.71 5.62 1.53
N TRP A 192 12.97 5.63 1.10
CA TRP A 192 13.96 4.66 1.60
C TRP A 192 14.35 4.90 3.05
N ARG A 193 14.48 6.16 3.49
CA ARG A 193 14.66 6.50 4.91
C ARG A 193 13.48 6.00 5.74
N PHE A 194 12.26 6.23 5.26
CA PHE A 194 11.05 5.71 5.87
C PHE A 194 11.08 4.18 6.03
N LEU A 195 11.42 3.44 4.97
CA LEU A 195 11.54 1.98 5.01
C LEU A 195 12.60 1.53 6.04
N SER A 196 13.76 2.19 6.09
CA SER A 196 14.81 1.92 7.09
C SER A 196 14.29 2.11 8.52
N ILE A 197 13.58 3.22 8.76
CA ILE A 197 13.03 3.55 10.09
C ILE A 197 11.92 2.57 10.49
N LEU A 198 10.99 2.28 9.58
CA LEU A 198 9.83 1.43 9.84
C LEU A 198 10.22 -0.04 10.02
N LEU A 199 11.03 -0.58 9.11
CA LEU A 199 11.31 -2.01 9.03
C LEU A 199 12.50 -2.44 9.90
N GLY A 200 13.48 -1.54 10.05
CA GLY A 200 14.80 -1.88 10.56
C GLY A 200 15.64 -2.62 9.51
N GLU A 201 16.94 -2.74 9.78
CA GLU A 201 17.90 -3.15 8.74
C GLU A 201 17.63 -4.56 8.19
N ALA A 202 17.37 -5.54 9.06
CA ALA A 202 17.20 -6.92 8.64
C ALA A 202 16.04 -7.12 7.64
N LEU A 203 14.87 -6.53 7.93
CA LEU A 203 13.70 -6.62 7.04
C LEU A 203 13.83 -5.72 5.82
N LYS A 204 14.48 -4.55 5.94
CA LYS A 204 14.83 -3.71 4.79
C LYS A 204 15.72 -4.47 3.80
N THR A 205 16.78 -5.12 4.28
CA THR A 205 17.67 -5.93 3.43
C THR A 205 16.94 -7.10 2.78
N GLN A 206 16.02 -7.75 3.51
CA GLN A 206 15.21 -8.84 2.95
C GLN A 206 14.25 -8.32 1.88
N LEU A 207 13.51 -7.24 2.15
CA LEU A 207 12.65 -6.59 1.15
C LEU A 207 13.47 -6.24 -0.08
N LEU A 208 14.63 -5.61 0.11
CA LEU A 208 15.48 -5.24 -1.01
C LEU A 208 15.91 -6.44 -1.86
N ARG A 209 16.33 -7.54 -1.21
CA ARG A 209 16.71 -8.78 -1.91
C ARG A 209 15.55 -9.33 -2.73
N GLU A 210 14.33 -9.29 -2.21
CA GLU A 210 13.15 -9.71 -2.97
C GLU A 210 12.91 -8.79 -4.16
N LEU A 211 12.98 -7.47 -3.98
CA LEU A 211 12.70 -6.51 -5.05
C LEU A 211 13.71 -6.59 -6.21
N THR A 212 14.98 -6.86 -5.91
CA THR A 212 16.07 -6.97 -6.90
C THR A 212 16.31 -8.38 -7.41
N SER A 213 15.57 -9.38 -6.93
CA SER A 213 15.80 -10.77 -7.36
C SER A 213 15.55 -10.93 -8.87
N PRO A 214 16.44 -11.59 -9.63
CA PRO A 214 16.18 -11.89 -11.03
C PRO A 214 14.99 -12.86 -11.22
N GLU A 215 14.71 -13.68 -10.21
CA GLU A 215 13.67 -14.72 -10.26
C GLU A 215 12.33 -14.23 -9.69
N THR A 216 12.39 -13.38 -8.66
CA THR A 216 11.20 -12.93 -7.88
C THR A 216 11.03 -11.42 -7.80
N GLY A 217 11.88 -10.67 -8.50
CA GLY A 217 11.94 -9.21 -8.44
C GLY A 217 10.73 -8.48 -8.96
N ILE A 218 10.74 -7.16 -8.79
CA ILE A 218 9.60 -6.28 -9.11
C ILE A 218 9.18 -6.29 -10.58
N HIS A 219 10.09 -6.67 -11.47
CA HIS A 219 9.88 -6.74 -12.92
C HIS A 219 9.40 -8.13 -13.38
N THR A 220 9.31 -9.09 -12.46
CA THR A 220 8.89 -10.47 -12.75
C THR A 220 7.40 -10.66 -12.45
N SER A 221 6.80 -11.72 -13.00
CA SER A 221 5.39 -12.03 -12.71
C SER A 221 5.13 -12.34 -11.24
N SER A 222 6.16 -12.61 -10.43
CA SER A 222 6.07 -12.76 -8.98
C SER A 222 5.56 -11.50 -8.26
N ASN A 223 5.70 -10.33 -8.87
CA ASN A 223 5.20 -9.05 -8.35
C ASN A 223 3.79 -8.67 -8.86
N GLY A 224 3.08 -9.56 -9.54
CA GLY A 224 1.77 -9.24 -10.12
C GLY A 224 0.74 -10.33 -9.92
N ILE A 225 -0.53 -9.94 -9.93
CA ILE A 225 -1.70 -10.84 -9.96
C ILE A 225 -2.71 -10.23 -10.92
N ASN A 226 -3.35 -11.00 -11.79
CA ASN A 226 -4.36 -10.42 -12.65
C ASN A 226 -5.76 -10.44 -12.06
N PHE A 227 -6.46 -9.37 -12.39
CA PHE A 227 -7.85 -9.16 -12.03
C PHE A 227 -8.61 -8.59 -13.22
N ASN A 228 -9.94 -8.68 -13.19
CA ASN A 228 -10.74 -7.76 -13.99
C ASN A 228 -10.45 -6.32 -13.56
N LEU A 229 -10.52 -5.36 -14.48
CA LEU A 229 -10.20 -3.94 -14.26
C LEU A 229 -10.76 -3.37 -12.94
N ASP A 230 -12.05 -3.57 -12.66
CA ASP A 230 -12.69 -3.07 -11.44
C ASP A 230 -12.08 -3.65 -10.15
N TYR A 231 -11.69 -4.92 -10.19
CA TYR A 231 -11.05 -5.60 -9.06
C TYR A 231 -9.56 -5.25 -8.94
N ALA A 232 -8.87 -4.99 -10.05
CA ALA A 232 -7.49 -4.47 -10.03
C ALA A 232 -7.45 -3.12 -9.32
N GLN A 233 -8.33 -2.18 -9.69
CA GLN A 233 -8.46 -0.88 -9.01
C GLN A 233 -8.83 -1.02 -7.54
N THR A 234 -9.72 -1.96 -7.22
CA THR A 234 -10.11 -2.23 -5.84
C THR A 234 -8.92 -2.79 -5.04
N PHE A 235 -8.13 -3.69 -5.61
CA PHE A 235 -6.92 -4.24 -5.01
C PHE A 235 -5.87 -3.15 -4.77
N HIS A 236 -5.60 -2.32 -5.78
CA HIS A 236 -4.72 -1.16 -5.73
C HIS A 236 -5.13 -0.07 -4.74
N CYS A 237 -6.37 -0.10 -4.24
CA CYS A 237 -6.83 0.81 -3.19
C CYS A 237 -6.79 0.17 -1.79
N GLY A 238 -6.19 -1.02 -1.64
CA GLY A 238 -6.13 -1.72 -0.36
C GLY A 238 -7.48 -2.09 0.22
N LYS A 239 -8.50 -2.23 -0.64
CA LYS A 239 -9.87 -2.57 -0.23
C LYS A 239 -9.99 -4.05 0.13
N PHE A 240 -9.19 -4.88 -0.51
CA PHE A 240 -8.98 -6.29 -0.17
C PHE A 240 -7.52 -6.67 -0.41
N GLY A 241 -7.13 -7.86 0.04
CA GLY A 241 -5.84 -8.45 -0.26
C GLY A 241 -5.85 -9.97 -0.11
N PHE A 242 -4.71 -10.57 -0.41
CA PHE A 242 -4.49 -12.01 -0.30
C PHE A 242 -3.46 -12.31 0.78
N ILE A 243 -3.80 -13.21 1.70
CA ILE A 243 -2.88 -13.73 2.71
C ILE A 243 -2.41 -15.12 2.25
N PRO A 244 -1.11 -15.37 2.10
CA PRO A 244 -0.58 -16.70 1.82
C PRO A 244 -0.99 -17.71 2.90
N CYS A 245 -1.55 -18.85 2.51
CA CYS A 245 -1.96 -19.91 3.43
C CYS A 245 -1.11 -21.17 3.31
N LYS A 246 -0.86 -21.62 2.07
CA LYS A 246 -0.15 -22.87 1.79
C LYS A 246 0.50 -22.79 0.42
N GLU A 247 1.74 -23.25 0.33
CA GLU A 247 2.45 -23.48 -0.93
C GLU A 247 2.71 -24.98 -1.08
N SER A 248 2.61 -25.48 -2.30
CA SER A 248 2.97 -26.84 -2.67
C SER A 248 4.07 -26.79 -3.71
N LYS A 249 5.06 -27.69 -3.59
CA LYS A 249 6.18 -27.77 -4.54
C LYS A 249 5.92 -28.71 -5.71
N ASN A 250 4.97 -29.64 -5.55
CA ASN A 250 4.55 -30.57 -6.60
C ASN A 250 3.13 -31.12 -6.28
N PRO A 251 2.08 -30.73 -7.01
CA PRO A 251 2.08 -29.69 -8.05
C PRO A 251 2.39 -28.30 -7.47
N ASP A 252 2.84 -27.37 -8.32
CA ASP A 252 3.23 -26.00 -7.93
C ASP A 252 2.01 -25.08 -7.83
N TYR A 253 1.63 -24.74 -6.59
CA TYR A 253 0.51 -23.83 -6.33
C TYR A 253 0.67 -23.08 -5.01
N LEU A 254 -0.02 -21.95 -4.92
CA LEU A 254 -0.16 -21.10 -3.75
C LEU A 254 -1.65 -20.91 -3.42
N ASP A 255 -2.07 -21.44 -2.28
CA ASP A 255 -3.38 -21.13 -1.70
C ASP A 255 -3.28 -19.80 -0.93
N VAL A 256 -4.20 -18.88 -1.23
CA VAL A 256 -4.32 -17.58 -0.56
C VAL A 256 -5.71 -17.39 0.02
N GLU A 257 -5.80 -16.81 1.22
CA GLU A 257 -7.06 -16.40 1.83
C GLU A 257 -7.40 -14.96 1.42
N LEU A 258 -8.62 -14.77 0.90
CA LEU A 258 -9.15 -13.45 0.59
C LEU A 258 -9.50 -12.70 1.88
N ARG A 259 -8.99 -11.47 2.03
CA ARG A 259 -9.35 -10.58 3.13
C ARG A 259 -9.89 -9.25 2.66
N HIS A 260 -11.07 -8.88 3.14
CA HIS A 260 -11.67 -7.56 2.94
C HIS A 260 -11.22 -6.63 4.08
N TYR A 261 -10.61 -5.50 3.73
CA TYR A 261 -10.18 -4.48 4.70
C TYR A 261 -11.24 -3.40 4.90
N VAL A 262 -12.10 -3.19 3.91
CA VAL A 262 -13.23 -2.25 3.94
C VAL A 262 -14.51 -3.03 3.69
N ASN A 263 -15.61 -2.68 4.37
CA ASN A 263 -16.93 -3.20 4.01
C ASN A 263 -17.32 -2.57 2.68
N ILE A 264 -17.36 -3.37 1.62
CA ILE A 264 -17.66 -2.93 0.27
C ILE A 264 -18.87 -3.71 -0.16
N ASP A 265 -20.02 -3.04 -0.25
CA ASP A 265 -21.26 -3.66 -0.73
C ASP A 265 -21.07 -4.32 -2.12
N LYS A 266 -20.17 -3.76 -2.95
CA LYS A 266 -19.76 -4.34 -4.24
C LYS A 266 -18.92 -5.63 -4.13
N MET A 267 -18.19 -5.85 -3.04
CA MET A 267 -17.43 -7.10 -2.81
C MET A 267 -18.33 -8.24 -2.33
N ASN A 268 -19.42 -7.90 -1.62
CA ASN A 268 -20.38 -8.89 -1.12
C ASN A 268 -21.25 -9.52 -2.21
N SER A 269 -21.05 -9.13 -3.48
CA SER A 269 -21.80 -9.61 -4.66
C SER A 269 -20.88 -10.10 -5.79
N VAL A 270 -19.60 -10.36 -5.49
CA VAL A 270 -18.65 -10.87 -6.49
C VAL A 270 -18.87 -12.36 -6.69
N ASP A 271 -19.23 -12.75 -7.90
CA ASP A 271 -19.36 -14.17 -8.26
C ASP A 271 -18.00 -14.79 -8.61
N GLY A 272 -17.78 -15.99 -8.08
CA GLY A 272 -16.69 -16.89 -8.40
C GLY A 272 -17.17 -18.01 -9.30
N ALA A 273 -16.52 -18.16 -10.45
CA ALA A 273 -16.78 -19.22 -11.42
C ALA A 273 -15.94 -20.49 -11.15
N TRP A 274 -15.51 -20.73 -9.92
CA TRP A 274 -14.64 -21.85 -9.54
C TRP A 274 -15.20 -22.57 -8.31
N PRO A 275 -14.87 -23.86 -8.08
CA PRO A 275 -15.31 -24.61 -6.89
C PRO A 275 -14.80 -24.05 -5.55
N GLN A 276 -15.67 -23.92 -4.55
CA GLN A 276 -15.28 -23.36 -3.24
C GLN A 276 -14.13 -24.11 -2.55
N ASP A 277 -14.05 -25.44 -2.69
CA ASP A 277 -12.93 -26.21 -2.15
C ASP A 277 -11.67 -25.96 -3.00
N PRO A 278 -10.57 -25.41 -2.43
CA PRO A 278 -9.34 -25.15 -3.16
C PRO A 278 -8.75 -26.40 -3.82
N ASN A 279 -9.03 -27.59 -3.31
CA ASN A 279 -8.56 -28.85 -3.90
C ASN A 279 -9.31 -29.24 -5.18
N GLN A 280 -10.45 -28.61 -5.46
CA GLN A 280 -11.26 -28.82 -6.65
C GLN A 280 -11.11 -27.67 -7.66
N GLN A 281 -10.31 -26.64 -7.36
CA GLN A 281 -10.19 -25.48 -8.25
C GLN A 281 -9.33 -25.72 -9.49
N TYR A 282 -8.49 -26.76 -9.50
CA TYR A 282 -7.55 -27.05 -10.56
C TYR A 282 -7.43 -28.55 -10.84
N GLU A 283 -7.30 -28.89 -12.12
CA GLU A 283 -6.78 -30.17 -12.57
C GLU A 283 -5.30 -29.98 -12.94
N PHE A 284 -4.43 -30.82 -12.38
CA PHE A 284 -2.98 -30.76 -12.64
C PHE A 284 -2.56 -31.90 -13.56
N ASN A 285 -1.70 -31.59 -14.53
CA ASN A 285 -1.05 -32.61 -15.35
C ASN A 285 0.21 -33.18 -14.64
N GLU A 286 0.88 -34.14 -15.28
CA GLU A 286 2.09 -34.79 -14.76
C GLU A 286 3.25 -33.80 -14.53
N ASP A 287 3.30 -32.70 -15.29
CA ASP A 287 4.31 -31.65 -15.19
C ASP A 287 3.99 -30.61 -14.09
N GLY A 288 2.88 -30.79 -13.36
CA GLY A 288 2.44 -29.86 -12.31
C GLY A 288 1.79 -28.57 -12.83
N VAL A 289 1.49 -28.48 -14.12
CA VAL A 289 0.75 -27.38 -14.74
C VAL A 289 -0.74 -27.52 -14.42
N GLY A 290 -1.32 -26.46 -13.87
CA GLY A 290 -2.71 -26.43 -13.41
C GLY A 290 -3.66 -25.77 -14.40
N CYS A 291 -4.69 -26.50 -14.82
CA CYS A 291 -5.84 -25.97 -15.54
C CYS A 291 -6.95 -25.64 -14.54
N ARG A 292 -7.35 -24.36 -14.44
CA ARG A 292 -8.44 -23.94 -13.54
C ARG A 292 -9.77 -24.56 -13.98
N ILE A 293 -10.47 -25.22 -13.06
CA ILE A 293 -11.82 -25.76 -13.28
C ILE A 293 -12.84 -24.63 -13.17
N LEU A 294 -13.71 -24.52 -14.17
CA LEU A 294 -14.76 -23.50 -14.21
C LEU A 294 -16.12 -24.12 -14.02
N LEU A 295 -16.91 -23.48 -13.16
CA LEU A 295 -18.30 -23.83 -12.93
C LEU A 295 -19.20 -23.26 -14.02
N PRO A 296 -20.28 -23.98 -14.41
CA PRO A 296 -21.35 -23.41 -15.22
C PRO A 296 -22.01 -22.25 -14.47
N ALA A 297 -22.63 -21.32 -15.20
CA ALA A 297 -23.21 -20.09 -14.64
C ALA A 297 -24.18 -20.33 -13.48
N GLU A 298 -24.97 -21.40 -13.56
CA GLU A 298 -25.96 -21.80 -12.55
C GLU A 298 -25.32 -22.24 -11.21
N SER A 299 -24.04 -22.59 -11.24
CA SER A 299 -23.27 -23.09 -10.09
C SER A 299 -22.26 -22.07 -9.57
N HIS A 300 -22.26 -20.84 -10.10
CA HIS A 300 -21.41 -19.77 -9.57
C HIS A 300 -21.78 -19.50 -8.11
N HIS A 301 -20.77 -19.08 -7.34
CA HIS A 301 -20.96 -18.81 -5.92
C HIS A 301 -20.51 -17.40 -5.59
N GLN A 302 -21.10 -16.80 -4.56
CA GLN A 302 -20.63 -15.52 -4.04
C GLN A 302 -19.34 -15.71 -3.26
N ILE A 303 -18.30 -14.98 -3.66
CA ILE A 303 -17.01 -14.92 -2.98
C ILE A 303 -17.17 -14.18 -1.66
N LYS A 304 -16.63 -14.75 -0.59
CA LYS A 304 -16.72 -14.22 0.77
C LYS A 304 -15.34 -13.94 1.35
N ASN A 305 -15.32 -13.01 2.29
CA ASN A 305 -14.15 -12.80 3.14
C ASN A 305 -13.77 -14.10 3.87
N GLY A 306 -12.52 -14.53 3.74
CA GLY A 306 -12.01 -15.78 4.28
C GLY A 306 -12.02 -16.95 3.29
N ASP A 307 -12.57 -16.78 2.09
CA ASP A 307 -12.50 -17.82 1.06
C ASP A 307 -11.05 -18.06 0.63
N ILE A 308 -10.72 -19.33 0.34
CA ILE A 308 -9.40 -19.76 -0.08
C ILE A 308 -9.40 -19.92 -1.60
N ILE A 309 -8.48 -19.21 -2.24
CA ILE A 309 -8.27 -19.22 -3.68
C ILE A 309 -6.92 -19.87 -3.96
N ARG A 310 -6.91 -20.89 -4.81
CA ARG A 310 -5.69 -21.50 -5.33
C ARG A 310 -5.20 -20.68 -6.52
N LEU A 311 -3.94 -20.29 -6.46
CA LEU A 311 -3.19 -19.70 -7.56
C LEU A 311 -2.22 -20.78 -8.05
N ALA A 312 -2.35 -21.19 -9.30
CA ALA A 312 -1.45 -22.15 -9.93
C ALA A 312 -1.12 -21.67 -11.34
N SER A 313 0.02 -22.12 -11.87
CA SER A 313 0.43 -21.76 -13.21
C SER A 313 -0.21 -22.65 -14.26
N ALA A 314 -0.83 -22.03 -15.27
CA ALA A 314 -1.28 -22.68 -16.49
C ALA A 314 -0.13 -22.94 -17.49
N GLU A 315 1.11 -22.58 -17.13
CA GLU A 315 2.30 -22.82 -17.93
C GLU A 315 3.53 -23.17 -17.06
N ALA A 316 4.29 -24.18 -17.46
CA ALA A 316 5.46 -24.61 -16.73
C ALA A 316 6.53 -23.50 -16.63
N GLY A 317 7.11 -23.34 -15.43
CA GLY A 317 8.23 -22.42 -15.19
C GLY A 317 7.87 -20.95 -14.98
N LEU A 318 6.59 -20.57 -15.04
CA LEU A 318 6.18 -19.22 -14.62
C LEU A 318 6.01 -19.14 -13.10
N PRO A 319 6.67 -18.17 -12.43
CA PRO A 319 6.65 -18.12 -10.98
C PRO A 319 5.29 -17.68 -10.41
N LEU A 320 4.92 -18.28 -9.29
CA LEU A 320 3.78 -17.85 -8.49
C LEU A 320 4.02 -16.47 -7.87
N PRO A 321 2.95 -15.74 -7.45
CA PRO A 321 3.12 -14.49 -6.73
C PRO A 321 3.98 -14.66 -5.47
N SER A 322 4.88 -13.70 -5.22
CA SER A 322 5.80 -13.77 -4.07
C SER A 322 5.03 -13.72 -2.76
N ILE A 323 5.24 -14.75 -1.92
CA ILE A 323 4.68 -14.83 -0.57
C ILE A 323 5.09 -13.61 0.26
N PHE A 324 6.35 -13.18 0.14
CA PHE A 324 6.86 -12.01 0.86
C PHE A 324 6.16 -10.72 0.41
N LEU A 325 5.99 -10.52 -0.90
CA LEU A 325 5.34 -9.33 -1.44
C LEU A 325 3.82 -9.31 -1.18
N LEU A 326 3.18 -10.48 -1.08
CA LEU A 326 1.80 -10.61 -0.62
C LEU A 326 1.64 -10.10 0.83
N PHE A 327 2.52 -10.55 1.72
CA PHE A 327 2.54 -10.03 3.09
C PHE A 327 2.89 -8.54 3.15
N TRP A 328 3.81 -8.07 2.31
CA TRP A 328 4.15 -6.65 2.19
C TRP A 328 2.94 -5.80 1.80
N HIS A 329 2.22 -6.19 0.75
CA HIS A 329 1.04 -5.49 0.27
C HIS A 329 0.00 -5.35 1.37
N GLN A 330 -0.29 -6.45 2.08
CA GLN A 330 -1.16 -6.41 3.25
C GLN A 330 -0.63 -5.46 4.34
N TYR A 331 0.64 -5.60 4.71
CA TYR A 331 1.26 -4.81 5.76
C TYR A 331 1.18 -3.30 5.47
N LEU A 332 1.53 -2.90 4.25
CA LEU A 332 1.47 -1.52 3.79
C LEU A 332 0.05 -0.93 3.88
N TRP A 333 -0.97 -1.63 3.36
CA TRP A 333 -2.34 -1.12 3.38
C TRP A 333 -2.93 -1.02 4.77
N ARG A 334 -2.53 -1.90 5.69
CA ARG A 334 -2.93 -1.78 7.10
C ARG A 334 -2.35 -0.52 7.75
N ILE A 335 -1.09 -0.18 7.46
CA ILE A 335 -0.48 1.06 7.94
C ILE A 335 -1.16 2.28 7.32
N LEU A 336 -1.34 2.31 6.00
CA LEU A 336 -2.05 3.38 5.31
C LEU A 336 -3.46 3.61 5.88
N GLY A 337 -4.19 2.53 6.17
CA GLY A 337 -5.52 2.59 6.76
C GLY A 337 -5.52 3.15 8.19
N VAL A 338 -4.58 2.73 9.04
CA VAL A 338 -4.46 3.21 10.43
C VAL A 338 -3.87 4.62 10.50
N ALA A 339 -3.04 5.02 9.54
CA ALA A 339 -2.52 6.38 9.42
C ALA A 339 -3.55 7.36 8.79
N GLY A 340 -4.69 6.86 8.30
CA GLY A 340 -5.70 7.67 7.63
C GLY A 340 -5.32 8.13 6.22
N LEU A 341 -4.27 7.56 5.63
CA LEU A 341 -3.70 7.96 4.33
C LEU A 341 -4.29 7.20 3.12
N TRP A 342 -5.32 6.40 3.36
CA TRP A 342 -5.94 5.54 2.35
C TRP A 342 -6.75 6.29 1.27
N ARG A 343 -7.12 7.57 1.48
CA ARG A 343 -7.90 8.38 0.54
C ARG A 343 -7.14 9.62 0.07
N VAL A 344 -6.64 9.61 -1.16
CA VAL A 344 -6.23 10.85 -1.85
C VAL A 344 -6.60 10.79 -3.34
N GLY A 345 -7.85 11.13 -3.62
CA GLY A 345 -8.39 11.48 -4.94
C GLY A 345 -9.54 12.45 -4.70
N GLY A 346 -9.39 13.70 -5.14
CA GLY A 346 -10.13 14.89 -4.70
C GLY A 346 -11.64 14.96 -5.01
N GLU A 347 -12.27 13.91 -5.53
CA GLU A 347 -13.70 13.93 -5.84
C GLU A 347 -14.56 13.19 -4.82
N ASP A 348 -14.04 12.17 -4.13
CA ASP A 348 -14.83 11.38 -3.16
C ASP A 348 -15.05 12.09 -1.81
N PHE A 349 -14.40 13.24 -1.58
CA PHE A 349 -14.71 14.09 -0.43
C PHE A 349 -15.94 14.99 -0.67
N HIS A 350 -16.18 15.38 -1.92
CA HIS A 350 -17.28 16.27 -2.31
C HIS A 350 -18.45 15.54 -2.98
N ASN A 351 -18.21 14.42 -3.67
CA ASN A 351 -19.23 13.65 -4.40
C ASN A 351 -19.75 12.40 -3.65
N MET A 352 -19.62 12.35 -2.32
CA MET A 352 -20.42 11.45 -1.46
C MET A 352 -21.90 11.90 -1.31
N ASN A 353 -22.45 12.50 -2.37
CA ASN A 353 -23.82 12.20 -2.80
C ASN A 353 -23.80 11.00 -3.75
N CYS A 354 -23.17 9.89 -3.36
CA CYS A 354 -23.61 8.60 -3.87
C CYS A 354 -25.08 8.49 -3.41
N GLY A 355 -26.03 8.39 -4.34
CA GLY A 355 -27.48 8.41 -4.10
C GLY A 355 -28.00 7.23 -3.27
N GLY A 356 -27.50 7.10 -2.05
CA GLY A 356 -27.65 5.94 -1.17
C GLY A 356 -26.82 6.05 0.11
N GLY A 357 -26.72 7.24 0.73
CA GLY A 357 -26.61 7.41 2.19
C GLY A 357 -25.53 6.70 3.03
N GLN A 358 -24.57 5.96 2.47
CA GLN A 358 -23.56 5.27 3.26
C GLN A 358 -22.25 6.06 3.31
N ARG A 359 -22.08 6.81 4.40
CA ARG A 359 -20.74 7.24 4.84
C ARG A 359 -19.95 5.99 5.19
N ILE A 360 -18.90 5.68 4.42
CA ILE A 360 -17.93 4.68 4.89
C ILE A 360 -17.33 5.21 6.18
N ASN A 361 -17.72 4.58 7.28
CA ASN A 361 -17.35 4.98 8.61
C ASN A 361 -15.87 4.62 8.82
N ILE A 362 -15.00 5.64 8.96
CA ILE A 362 -13.59 5.44 9.31
C ILE A 362 -13.46 4.49 10.51
N PHE A 363 -14.41 4.53 11.45
CA PHE A 363 -14.46 3.61 12.60
C PHE A 363 -14.79 2.15 12.25
N GLU A 364 -15.56 1.85 11.20
CA GLU A 364 -15.83 0.46 10.77
C GLU A 364 -14.61 -0.14 10.10
N MET A 365 -13.95 0.61 9.22
CA MET A 365 -12.69 0.18 8.62
C MET A 365 -11.61 -0.04 9.67
N TRP A 366 -11.50 0.85 10.65
CA TRP A 366 -10.60 0.66 11.79
C TRP A 366 -10.96 -0.57 12.64
N SER A 367 -12.25 -0.82 12.85
CA SER A 367 -12.71 -2.02 13.55
C SER A 367 -12.32 -3.29 12.79
N ASN A 368 -12.37 -3.27 11.46
CA ASN A 368 -12.02 -4.41 10.59
C ASN A 368 -10.50 -4.62 10.52
N CYS A 369 -9.71 -3.55 10.40
CA CYS A 369 -8.24 -3.64 10.47
C CYS A 369 -7.74 -4.19 11.82
N ARG A 370 -8.53 -3.99 12.89
CA ARG A 370 -8.25 -4.52 14.25
C ARG A 370 -8.74 -5.94 14.48
N SER A 371 -9.87 -6.35 13.91
CA SER A 371 -10.34 -7.74 14.04
C SER A 371 -9.39 -8.73 13.38
N LEU A 372 -8.45 -8.25 12.56
CA LEU A 372 -7.37 -9.03 11.96
C LEU A 372 -6.17 -9.22 12.91
N ASP A 373 -6.10 -8.51 14.04
CA ASP A 373 -5.03 -8.62 15.07
C ASP A 373 -5.34 -9.65 16.17
N THR A 374 -6.19 -10.65 15.90
CA THR A 374 -6.60 -11.69 16.87
C THR A 374 -5.47 -12.53 17.46
N TYR A 375 -4.21 -12.29 17.08
CA TYR A 375 -3.02 -12.98 17.55
C TYR A 375 -2.09 -12.14 18.44
N THR A 376 -2.49 -10.94 18.86
CA THR A 376 -1.62 -10.06 19.64
C THR A 376 -1.83 -10.20 21.16
N ALA A 377 -0.74 -10.26 21.93
CA ALA A 377 -0.77 -10.27 23.40
C ALA A 377 -1.11 -8.90 24.03
N VAL A 378 -1.19 -7.85 23.20
CA VAL A 378 -1.55 -6.48 23.61
C VAL A 378 -3.01 -6.26 23.25
N PRO A 379 -3.90 -5.95 24.22
CA PRO A 379 -5.31 -5.73 23.93
C PRO A 379 -5.49 -4.62 22.87
N PRO A 380 -6.36 -4.80 21.86
CA PRO A 380 -6.69 -3.72 20.94
C PRO A 380 -7.22 -2.53 21.74
N ARG A 381 -6.67 -1.32 21.52
CA ARG A 381 -7.07 -0.10 22.26
C ARG A 381 -8.57 0.13 22.11
N ASP A 382 -9.27 0.72 23.08
CA ASP A 382 -10.71 0.95 22.91
C ASP A 382 -11.02 2.03 21.85
N LYS A 383 -12.29 2.15 21.44
CA LYS A 383 -12.74 3.22 20.52
C LYS A 383 -12.58 4.62 21.13
N LYS A 384 -12.56 4.76 22.46
CA LYS A 384 -12.47 6.06 23.15
C LYS A 384 -11.06 6.64 23.10
N TRP A 385 -10.01 5.81 23.14
CA TRP A 385 -8.62 6.26 23.02
C TRP A 385 -8.41 6.96 21.68
N TRP A 386 -8.82 6.35 20.57
CA TRP A 386 -8.67 6.96 19.24
C TRP A 386 -9.55 8.18 19.00
N LYS A 387 -10.73 8.23 19.61
CA LYS A 387 -11.57 9.43 19.63
C LYS A 387 -10.89 10.65 20.26
N ARG A 388 -9.78 10.49 21.00
CA ARG A 388 -8.98 11.61 21.53
C ARG A 388 -8.07 12.25 20.47
N TYR A 389 -7.72 11.53 19.39
CA TYR A 389 -6.85 12.03 18.31
C TYR A 389 -7.65 12.40 17.06
N LEU A 390 -8.83 11.82 16.92
CA LEU A 390 -9.84 12.37 16.03
C LEU A 390 -10.40 13.63 16.70
N ALA A 391 -9.85 14.79 16.33
CA ALA A 391 -10.68 16.00 16.27
C ALA A 391 -11.98 15.66 15.51
N SER A 392 -13.04 16.47 15.64
CA SER A 392 -14.32 16.18 14.95
C SER A 392 -14.06 15.65 13.53
N GLU A 393 -14.82 14.67 13.01
CA GLU A 393 -14.54 14.03 11.70
C GLU A 393 -14.23 15.07 10.59
N VAL A 394 -14.83 16.26 10.72
CA VAL A 394 -14.60 17.49 9.94
C VAL A 394 -13.23 18.14 10.18
N GLU A 395 -12.74 18.27 11.40
CA GLU A 395 -11.41 18.80 11.72
C GLU A 395 -10.28 17.83 11.36
N PHE A 396 -10.46 16.52 11.53
CA PHE A 396 -9.50 15.53 11.02
C PHE A 396 -9.43 15.62 9.50
N ALA A 397 -10.59 15.65 8.82
CA ALA A 397 -10.67 15.86 7.39
C ALA A 397 -9.99 17.16 6.94
N LYS A 398 -10.31 18.30 7.57
CA LYS A 398 -9.68 19.60 7.26
C LYS A 398 -8.18 19.61 7.55
N GLY A 399 -7.75 18.95 8.62
CA GLY A 399 -6.34 18.78 8.96
C GLY A 399 -5.60 17.96 7.90
N MET A 400 -6.17 16.83 7.49
CA MET A 400 -5.64 16.00 6.40
C MET A 400 -5.67 16.75 5.08
N THR A 401 -6.74 17.47 4.72
CA THR A 401 -6.80 18.29 3.51
C THR A 401 -5.74 19.38 3.51
N ARG A 402 -5.56 20.11 4.62
CA ARG A 402 -4.48 21.11 4.76
C ARG A 402 -3.11 20.48 4.70
N TRP A 403 -2.95 19.28 5.23
CA TRP A 403 -1.68 18.57 5.18
C TRP A 403 -1.39 17.99 3.80
N TYR A 404 -2.40 17.52 3.08
CA TYR A 404 -2.30 17.14 1.67
C TYR A 404 -2.07 18.34 0.78
N GLN A 405 -2.64 19.50 1.09
CA GLN A 405 -2.30 20.77 0.46
C GLN A 405 -0.84 21.10 0.76
N PHE A 406 -0.41 21.11 2.02
CA PHE A 406 1.01 21.29 2.35
C PHE A 406 1.94 20.32 1.62
N VAL A 407 1.61 19.03 1.52
CA VAL A 407 2.40 18.03 0.77
C VAL A 407 2.30 18.23 -0.75
N ALA A 408 1.17 18.74 -1.26
CA ALA A 408 1.00 19.07 -2.67
C ALA A 408 1.69 20.39 -3.05
N ASP A 409 1.69 21.37 -2.16
CA ASP A 409 2.36 22.67 -2.24
C ASP A 409 3.88 22.47 -2.13
N ILE A 410 4.35 21.44 -1.39
CA ILE A 410 5.74 20.94 -1.43
C ILE A 410 6.10 20.31 -2.79
N GLY A 411 5.11 19.90 -3.59
CA GLY A 411 5.28 19.19 -4.87
C GLY A 411 4.77 19.94 -6.10
N GLY A 412 4.40 21.21 -5.99
CA GLY A 412 3.85 22.00 -7.09
C GLY A 412 3.38 23.39 -6.64
N ASP A 413 3.94 24.41 -7.29
CA ASP A 413 3.79 25.86 -7.11
C ASP A 413 2.55 26.36 -6.35
N SER A 414 2.82 27.09 -5.27
CA SER A 414 1.92 28.10 -4.73
C SER A 414 2.41 29.48 -5.18
N ASP A 415 1.78 30.06 -6.19
CA ASP A 415 1.80 31.52 -6.34
C ASP A 415 0.42 32.07 -6.74
N SER A 416 -0.36 32.40 -5.72
CA SER A 416 -1.41 33.40 -5.83
C SER A 416 -1.28 34.36 -4.66
N SER A 417 -0.30 35.27 -4.74
CA SER A 417 -0.27 36.46 -3.91
C SER A 417 -0.67 37.69 -4.73
N SER A 418 -1.74 38.30 -4.26
CA SER A 418 -2.38 39.49 -4.78
C SER A 418 -1.45 40.71 -4.72
N GLY A 419 -1.01 41.20 -5.87
CA GLY A 419 -0.49 42.56 -6.04
C GLY A 419 -1.63 43.53 -6.29
N LYS A 420 -2.13 44.17 -5.23
CA LYS A 420 -2.83 45.45 -5.35
C LYS A 420 -1.80 46.50 -5.75
N GLU A 421 -1.94 47.10 -6.92
CA GLU A 421 -1.46 48.46 -7.15
C GLU A 421 -2.61 49.35 -7.64
N SER A 422 -2.94 50.28 -6.76
CA SER A 422 -3.73 51.48 -6.98
C SER A 422 -2.90 52.54 -7.72
N GLU A 423 -3.53 53.16 -8.72
CA GLU A 423 -3.35 54.52 -9.27
C GLU A 423 -1.99 55.24 -9.17
N GLY A 424 -1.51 55.65 -10.35
CA GLY A 424 -0.50 56.68 -10.59
C GLY A 424 -0.35 56.96 -12.08
#